data_AF-A0A3D5WGI4-F1
#
_entry.id   AF-A0A3D5WGI4-F1
#
_cell.length_a   1.000
_cell.length_b   1.000
_cell.length_c   1.000
_cell.angle_alpha   90.00
_cell.angle_beta   90.00
_cell.angle_gamma   90.00
#
_symmetry.space_group_name_H-M   'P 1'
#
loop_
_entity.id
_entity.type
_entity.pdbx_description
1 polymer ?
#
loop_
_entity_poly.entity_id
_entity_poly.type
_entity_poly.pdbx_seq_one_letter_code
_entity_poly.pdbx_strand_id
1 'polypeptide(L)' 'MAYTLNMTPTALKTWRKRNSYSQGRLAKILGVIPLTVSRWERGVRVIPSFLHLALRCLELEGGELKARVRKRKRR' A
#
# COMPACT_ATOMS: atom_id res chain seq x y z
N MET A 1 -4.51 23.39 -15.57
CA MET A 1 -4.20 21.96 -15.78
C MET A 1 -3.50 21.45 -14.54
N ALA A 2 -4.18 20.64 -13.70
CA ALA A 2 -3.60 20.18 -12.44
C ALA A 2 -2.58 19.07 -12.72
N TYR A 3 -1.31 19.33 -12.40
CA TYR A 3 -0.21 18.36 -12.50
C TYR A 3 -0.30 17.33 -11.37
N THR A 4 -1.36 16.53 -11.35
CA THR A 4 -1.42 15.39 -10.43
C THR A 4 -0.52 14.29 -10.97
N LEU A 5 0.68 14.17 -10.41
CA LEU A 5 1.58 13.02 -10.53
C LEU A 5 0.93 11.79 -9.85
N ASN A 6 -0.19 11.35 -10.41
CA ASN A 6 -0.91 10.20 -9.89
C ASN A 6 -0.21 8.94 -10.38
N MET A 7 0.23 8.12 -9.43
CA MET A 7 0.76 6.79 -9.72
C MET A 7 -0.28 5.99 -10.52
N THR A 8 0.15 5.28 -11.55
CA THR A 8 -0.75 4.43 -12.34
C THR A 8 -1.02 3.09 -11.64
N PRO A 9 -2.15 2.43 -11.92
CA PRO A 9 -2.47 1.09 -11.39
C PRO A 9 -1.37 0.04 -11.62
N THR A 10 -0.80 0.05 -12.83
CA THR A 10 0.28 -0.86 -13.21
C THR A 10 1.58 -0.53 -12.48
N ALA A 11 1.92 0.75 -12.33
CA ALA A 11 3.08 1.18 -11.56
C ALA A 11 2.98 0.74 -10.09
N LEU A 12 1.79 0.87 -9.47
CA LEU A 12 1.55 0.43 -8.09
C LEU A 12 1.78 -1.08 -7.93
N LYS A 13 1.21 -1.86 -8.83
CA LYS A 13 1.36 -3.32 -8.82
C LYS A 13 2.81 -3.75 -9.01
N THR A 14 3.53 -3.10 -9.92
CA THR A 14 4.95 -3.37 -10.17
C THR A 14 5.80 -3.01 -8.95
N TRP A 15 5.59 -1.82 -8.38
CA TRP A 15 6.28 -1.38 -7.16
C TRP A 15 6.07 -2.38 -6.01
N ARG A 16 4.81 -2.80 -5.77
CA ARG A 16 4.47 -3.75 -4.71
C ARG A 16 5.20 -5.08 -4.88
N LYS A 17 5.20 -5.63 -6.09
CA LYS A 17 5.88 -6.89 -6.40
C LYS A 17 7.39 -6.78 -6.25
N ARG A 18 7.98 -5.68 -6.72
CA ARG A 18 9.44 -5.44 -6.65
C ARG A 18 9.93 -5.32 -5.20
N ASN A 19 9.08 -4.83 -4.30
CA ASN A 19 9.34 -4.74 -2.86
C ASN A 19 8.81 -5.95 -2.07
N SER A 20 8.46 -7.06 -2.74
CA SER A 20 8.02 -8.32 -2.10
C SER A 20 6.82 -8.17 -1.13
N TYR A 21 5.91 -7.25 -1.42
CA TYR A 21 4.68 -7.09 -0.67
C TYR A 21 3.54 -7.90 -1.30
N SER A 22 2.75 -8.60 -0.49
CA SER A 22 1.41 -9.04 -0.91
C SER A 22 0.43 -7.86 -0.84
N GLN A 23 -0.71 -7.93 -1.54
CA GLN A 23 -1.73 -6.87 -1.45
C GLN A 23 -2.20 -6.68 0.00
N GLY A 24 -2.37 -7.78 0.75
CA GLY A 24 -2.75 -7.72 2.16
C GLY A 24 -1.66 -7.14 3.06
N ARG A 25 -0.37 -7.43 2.80
CA ARG A 25 0.74 -6.85 3.56
C ARG A 25 0.83 -5.34 3.33
N LEU A 26 0.75 -4.90 2.08
CA LEU A 26 0.73 -3.47 1.74
C LEU A 26 -0.47 -2.77 2.39
N ALA A 27 -1.66 -3.38 2.31
CA ALA A 27 -2.87 -2.83 2.91
C ALA A 27 -2.74 -2.67 4.43
N LYS A 28 -2.19 -3.68 5.12
CA LYS A 28 -1.92 -3.63 6.56
C LYS A 28 -0.98 -2.49 6.94
N ILE A 29 0.08 -2.29 6.17
CA ILE A 29 1.07 -1.22 6.40
C ILE A 29 0.45 0.16 6.16
N LEU A 30 -0.35 0.30 5.10
CA LEU A 30 -1.03 1.54 4.77
C LEU A 30 -2.29 1.82 5.63
N GLY A 31 -2.68 0.89 6.52
CA GLY A 31 -3.87 1.03 7.34
C GLY A 31 -5.19 0.96 6.57
N VAL A 32 -5.22 0.27 5.44
CA VAL A 32 -6.42 0.10 4.59
C VAL A 32 -6.81 -1.38 4.46
N ILE A 33 -8.02 -1.64 3.96
CA ILE A 33 -8.45 -3.01 3.65
C ILE A 33 -7.75 -3.54 2.37
N PRO A 34 -7.47 -4.86 2.25
CA PRO A 34 -6.83 -5.44 1.06
C PRO A 34 -7.57 -5.16 -0.25
N LEU A 35 -8.91 -5.10 -0.19
CA LEU A 35 -9.75 -4.78 -1.34
C LEU A 35 -9.47 -3.38 -1.91
N THR A 36 -9.06 -2.42 -1.09
CA THR A 36 -8.69 -1.07 -1.53
C THR A 36 -7.45 -1.12 -2.42
N VAL A 37 -6.40 -1.84 -2.00
CA VAL A 37 -5.19 -2.04 -2.80
C VAL A 37 -5.51 -2.76 -4.11
N SER A 38 -6.34 -3.80 -4.07
CA SER A 38 -6.79 -4.50 -5.28
C SER A 38 -7.53 -3.56 -6.26
N ARG A 39 -8.44 -2.71 -5.77
CA ARG A 39 -9.16 -1.74 -6.61
C ARG A 39 -8.24 -0.69 -7.22
N TRP A 40 -7.21 -0.24 -6.50
CA TRP A 40 -6.18 0.64 -7.02
C TRP A 40 -5.37 -0.02 -8.13
N GLU A 41 -4.88 -1.25 -7.93
CA GLU A 41 -4.07 -1.99 -8.92
C GLU A 41 -4.85 -2.37 -10.19
N ARG A 42 -6.18 -2.49 -10.10
CA ARG A 42 -7.05 -2.75 -11.25
C ARG A 42 -7.58 -1.47 -11.91
N GLY A 43 -7.28 -0.29 -11.38
CA GLY A 43 -7.82 0.98 -11.88
C GLY A 43 -9.32 1.19 -11.63
N VAL A 44 -9.96 0.33 -10.83
CA VAL A 44 -11.39 0.46 -10.48
C VAL A 44 -11.63 1.61 -9.50
N ARG A 45 -10.60 2.00 -8.74
CA ARG A 45 -10.63 3.19 -7.89
C ARG A 45 -9.40 4.05 -8.17
N VAL A 46 -9.61 5.36 -8.23
CA VAL A 46 -8.53 6.35 -8.34
C VAL A 46 -7.54 6.16 -7.20
N ILE A 47 -6.25 6.16 -7.54
CA ILE A 47 -5.17 6.11 -6.57
C ILE A 47 -5.05 7.49 -5.93
N PRO A 48 -5.03 7.59 -4.58
CA PRO A 48 -4.85 8.87 -3.91
C PRO A 48 -3.55 9.54 -4.35
N SER A 49 -3.59 10.82 -4.68
CA SER A 49 -2.44 11.57 -5.20
C SER A 49 -1.24 11.53 -4.25
N PHE A 50 -1.47 11.45 -2.93
CA PHE A 50 -0.44 11.37 -1.90
C PHE A 50 0.14 9.96 -1.66
N LEU A 51 -0.39 8.90 -2.30
CA LEU A 51 0.05 7.52 -2.02
C LEU A 51 1.56 7.36 -2.26
N HIS A 52 2.12 8.04 -3.25
CA HIS A 52 3.55 8.00 -3.57
C HIS A 52 4.44 8.41 -2.37
N LEU A 53 3.99 9.32 -1.50
CA LEU A 53 4.73 9.71 -0.30
C LEU A 53 4.83 8.55 0.68
N ALA A 54 3.73 7.85 0.93
CA ALA A 54 3.71 6.69 1.82
C ALA A 54 4.59 5.56 1.26
N LEU A 55 4.54 5.30 -0.05
CA LEU A 55 5.40 4.29 -0.68
C LEU A 55 6.88 4.68 -0.57
N ARG A 56 7.21 5.96 -0.73
CA ARG A 56 8.58 6.47 -0.57
C ARG A 56 9.11 6.26 0.85
N CYS A 57 8.29 6.50 1.88
CA CYS A 57 8.67 6.21 3.26
C CYS A 57 8.99 4.72 3.45
N LEU A 58 8.21 3.82 2.84
CA LEU A 58 8.45 2.38 2.92
C LEU A 58 9.75 1.93 2.23
N GLU A 59 10.17 2.61 1.16
CA GLU A 59 11.47 2.36 0.52
C GLU A 59 12.64 2.73 1.44
N LEU A 60 12.51 3.81 2.22
CA LEU A 60 13.55 4.31 3.11
C LEU A 60 13.66 3.52 4.41
N GLU A 61 12.53 3.09 4.98
CA GLU A 61 12.46 2.47 6.32
C GLU A 61 12.51 0.93 6.30
N GLY A 62 12.52 0.29 5.13
CA GLY A 62 12.63 -1.18 5.02
C GLY A 62 11.37 -1.96 5.44
N GLY A 63 10.24 -1.29 5.65
CA GLY A 63 8.93 -1.95 5.82
C GLY A 63 8.72 -2.70 7.14
N GLU A 64 9.61 -2.53 8.12
CA GLU A 64 9.48 -3.15 9.44
C GLU A 64 8.55 -2.36 10.37
N LEU A 65 7.25 -2.40 10.09
CA LEU A 65 6.28 -2.21 11.18
C LEU A 65 6.30 -3.48 12.04
N LYS A 66 7.18 -3.50 13.06
CA LYS A 66 7.20 -4.51 14.13
C LYS A 66 5.76 -4.74 14.58
N ALA A 67 5.21 -5.87 14.17
CA ALA A 67 3.84 -6.23 14.43
C ALA A 67 3.64 -6.43 15.93
N ARG A 68 3.29 -5.36 16.67
CA ARG A 68 2.68 -5.45 18.00
C ARG A 68 1.26 -6.00 17.84
N VAL A 69 1.13 -7.26 17.43
CA VAL A 69 -0.14 -7.97 17.46
C VAL A 69 -0.35 -8.42 18.90
N ARG A 70 -1.15 -7.66 19.66
CA ARG A 70 -1.72 -8.11 20.94
C ARG A 70 -2.50 -9.41 20.68
N LYS A 71 -1.98 -10.56 21.14
CA LYS A 71 -2.74 -11.82 21.20
C LYS A 71 -3.91 -11.62 22.16
N ARG A 72 -5.11 -11.31 21.64
CA ARG A 72 -6.33 -11.32 22.46
C ARG A 72 -6.76 -12.78 22.60
N LYS A 73 -6.29 -13.43 23.67
CA LYS A 73 -6.75 -14.75 24.12
C LYS A 73 -8.25 -14.63 24.43
N ARG A 74 -9.11 -15.21 23.58
CA ARG A 74 -10.53 -15.41 23.94
C ARG A 74 -10.59 -16.66 24.81
N ARG A 75 -11.09 -16.44 26.03
CA ARG A 75 -11.47 -17.46 27.02
C ARG A 75 -12.66 -18.24 26.50
#